data_AF-A0A562URI8-F1
#
_entry.id   AF-A0A562URI8-F1
#
_cell.length_a   1.000
_cell.length_b   1.000
_cell.length_c   1.000
_cell.angle_alpha   90.00
_cell.angle_beta   90.00
_cell.angle_gamma   90.00
#
_symmetry.space_group_name_H-M   'P 1'
#
loop_
_entity.id
_entity.type
_entity.pdbx_description
1 polymer ?
#
loop_
_entity_poly.entity_id
_entity_poly.type
_entity_poly.pdbx_seq_one_letter_code
_entity_poly.pdbx_strand_id
1 'polypeptide(L)'
;MNPMSALEEGFSRAFDWKGRSTRAQFWWFYLFYLVCAVAVVALAIAAESPRIVMPILFILFVPVLGALVRRLHDTGRSGWWYFLAVIPLVGPIILLVLLCERSVPRANAYGPPPEARATRTT
;
A
#
# COMPACT_ATOMS: atom_id res chain seq x y z
N MET A 1 1.06 6.94 -13.64
CA MET A 1 0.53 7.56 -12.41
C MET A 1 1.56 8.54 -11.88
N ASN A 2 1.17 9.78 -11.56
CA ASN A 2 2.06 10.74 -10.91
C ASN A 2 2.06 10.54 -9.37
N PRO A 3 3.05 11.05 -8.63
CA PRO A 3 3.11 10.87 -7.18
C PRO A 3 1.89 11.47 -6.44
N MET A 4 1.48 12.68 -6.82
CA MET A 4 0.40 13.40 -6.12
C MET A 4 -0.95 12.67 -6.16
N SER A 5 -1.33 12.13 -7.33
CA SER A 5 -2.54 11.31 -7.47
C SER A 5 -2.47 10.02 -6.65
N ALA A 6 -1.29 9.42 -6.49
CA ALA A 6 -1.13 8.24 -5.64
C ALA A 6 -1.34 8.56 -4.16
N LEU A 7 -0.95 9.77 -3.70
CA LEU A 7 -1.21 10.24 -2.34
C LEU A 7 -2.71 10.48 -2.11
N GLU A 8 -3.34 11.24 -3.00
CA GLU A 8 -4.78 11.51 -2.94
C GLU A 8 -5.60 10.22 -2.91
N GLU A 9 -5.27 9.27 -3.79
CA GLU A 9 -5.93 7.97 -3.82
C GLU A 9 -5.63 7.13 -2.58
N GLY A 10 -4.39 7.13 -2.09
CA GLY A 10 -3.99 6.40 -0.89
C GLY A 10 -4.79 6.83 0.34
N PHE A 11 -4.96 8.14 0.54
CA PHE A 11 -5.73 8.69 1.66
C PHE A 11 -7.24 8.59 1.46
N SER A 12 -7.77 8.96 0.29
CA SER A 12 -9.22 8.89 0.02
C SER A 12 -9.77 7.46 0.11
N ARG A 13 -8.94 6.47 -0.19
CA ARG A 13 -9.29 5.05 -0.14
C ARG A 13 -8.66 4.34 1.05
N ALA A 14 -8.25 5.04 2.12
CA ALA A 14 -7.56 4.44 3.26
C ALA A 14 -8.32 3.24 3.86
N PHE A 15 -9.65 3.30 3.88
CA PHE A 15 -10.54 2.27 4.43
C PHE A 15 -11.27 1.44 3.37
N ASP A 16 -10.95 1.62 2.09
CA ASP A 16 -11.54 0.84 1.00
C ASP A 16 -10.71 -0.42 0.74
N TRP A 17 -11.14 -1.54 1.31
CA TRP A 17 -10.47 -2.83 1.14
C TRP A 17 -10.81 -3.51 -0.20
N LYS A 18 -11.66 -2.92 -1.04
CA LYS A 18 -12.11 -3.51 -2.30
C LYS A 18 -11.34 -2.93 -3.50
N GLY A 19 -11.47 -3.62 -4.63
CA GLY A 19 -10.85 -3.20 -5.87
C GLY A 19 -9.35 -3.51 -5.94
N ARG A 20 -8.67 -2.79 -6.83
CA ARG A 20 -7.30 -3.05 -7.25
C ARG A 20 -6.47 -1.77 -7.23
N SER A 21 -5.19 -1.90 -6.95
CA SER A 21 -4.19 -0.84 -7.05
C SER A 21 -3.04 -1.29 -7.93
N THR A 22 -2.72 -0.49 -8.94
CA THR A 22 -1.57 -0.67 -9.83
C THR A 22 -0.26 -0.58 -9.06
N ARG A 23 0.81 -1.11 -9.67
CA ARG A 23 2.18 -0.98 -9.14
C ARG A 23 2.56 0.48 -8.86
N ALA A 24 2.27 1.39 -9.78
CA ALA A 24 2.66 2.79 -9.63
C ALA A 24 1.91 3.48 -8.48
N GLN A 25 0.60 3.22 -8.31
CA GLN A 25 -0.17 3.71 -7.16
C GLN A 25 0.42 3.22 -5.84
N PHE A 26 0.67 1.90 -5.75
CA PHE A 26 1.19 1.29 -4.54
C PHE A 26 2.59 1.81 -4.20
N TRP A 27 3.53 1.80 -5.14
CA TRP A 27 4.93 2.14 -4.86
C TRP A 27 5.14 3.62 -4.56
N TRP A 28 4.42 4.54 -5.21
CA TRP A 28 4.46 5.95 -4.85
C TRP A 28 3.93 6.21 -3.45
N PHE A 29 2.80 5.58 -3.11
CA PHE A 29 2.22 5.74 -1.78
C PHE A 29 3.07 5.08 -0.68
N TYR A 30 3.64 3.90 -0.96
CA TYR A 30 4.57 3.21 -0.07
C TYR A 30 5.85 4.01 0.16
N LEU A 31 6.40 4.66 -0.88
CA LEU A 31 7.56 5.54 -0.76
C LEU A 31 7.25 6.75 0.14
N PHE A 32 6.10 7.39 -0.07
CA PHE A 32 5.64 8.47 0.82
C PHE A 32 5.52 8.01 2.27
N TYR A 33 4.88 6.86 2.51
CA TYR A 33 4.80 6.25 3.83
C TYR A 33 6.19 6.03 4.46
N LEU A 34 7.16 5.50 3.69
CA LEU A 34 8.52 5.24 4.17
C LEU A 34 9.23 6.54 4.58
N VAL A 35 9.11 7.59 3.78
CA VAL A 35 9.66 8.92 4.10
C VAL A 35 9.04 9.48 5.37
N CYS A 36 7.71 9.42 5.51
CA CYS A 36 7.02 9.85 6.73
C CYS A 36 7.45 9.02 7.95
N ALA A 37 7.58 7.70 7.82
CA ALA A 37 7.99 6.83 8.91
C ALA A 37 9.40 7.16 9.40
N VAL A 38 10.36 7.36 8.48
CA VAL A 38 11.72 7.77 8.81
C VAL A 38 11.74 9.16 9.47
N ALA A 39 10.98 10.11 8.95
CA ALA A 39 10.88 11.46 9.53
C ALA A 39 10.32 11.44 10.95
N VAL A 40 9.27 10.65 11.22
CA VAL A 40 8.69 10.49 12.56
C VAL A 40 9.70 9.92 13.55
N VAL A 41 10.45 8.89 13.14
CA VAL A 41 11.50 8.30 14.00
C VAL A 41 12.61 9.30 14.28
N ALA A 42 13.10 10.00 13.24
CA ALA A 42 14.16 11.01 13.39
C ALA A 42 13.73 12.16 14.33
N LEU A 43 12.50 12.67 14.17
CA LEU A 43 11.94 13.72 15.02
C LEU A 43 11.75 13.25 16.46
N ALA A 44 11.30 12.00 16.67
CA ALA A 44 11.12 11.46 18.01
C ALA A 44 12.45 11.27 18.75
N ILE A 45 13.52 10.91 18.03
CA ILE A 45 14.89 10.85 18.58
C ILE A 45 15.36 12.27 18.94
N ALA A 46 15.24 13.22 18.01
CA ALA A 46 15.66 14.60 18.23
C ALA A 46 14.91 15.31 19.37
N ALA A 47 13.64 14.94 19.58
CA ALA A 47 12.79 15.48 20.64
C ALA A 47 12.82 14.66 21.94
N GLU A 48 13.65 13.61 22.03
CA GLU A 48 13.73 12.69 23.19
C GLU A 48 12.35 12.14 23.62
N SER A 49 11.46 11.94 22.67
CA SER A 49 10.05 11.61 22.91
C SER A 49 9.63 10.36 22.13
N PRO A 50 10.17 9.17 22.44
CA PRO A 50 9.88 7.94 21.69
C PRO A 50 8.40 7.53 21.76
N ARG A 51 7.67 8.00 22.77
CA ARG A 51 6.24 7.72 22.99
C ARG A 51 5.33 8.18 21.83
N ILE A 52 5.77 9.13 21.00
CA ILE A 52 4.96 9.64 19.87
C ILE A 52 5.04 8.73 18.63
N VAL A 53 6.06 7.86 18.55
CA VAL A 53 6.34 7.09 17.33
C VAL A 53 5.19 6.12 17.03
N MET A 54 4.82 5.28 18.01
CA MET A 54 3.83 4.23 17.79
C MET A 54 2.44 4.75 17.38
N PRO A 55 1.86 5.77 18.05
CA PRO A 55 0.57 6.32 17.64
C PRO A 55 0.57 6.88 16.20
N ILE A 56 1.64 7.60 15.82
CA ILE A 56 1.72 8.20 14.49
C ILE A 56 1.91 7.13 13.42
N LEU A 57 2.82 6.17 13.64
CA LEU A 57 3.01 5.06 12.70
C LEU A 57 1.75 4.22 12.54
N PHE A 58 0.95 4.05 13.59
CA PHE A 58 -0.33 3.35 13.51
C PHE A 58 -1.34 4.07 12.60
N ILE A 59 -1.43 5.41 12.69
CA ILE A 59 -2.28 6.22 11.80
C ILE A 59 -1.84 6.08 10.34
N LEU A 60 -0.53 6.12 10.09
CA LEU A 60 0.06 5.96 8.76
C LEU A 60 -0.05 4.52 8.23
N PHE A 61 -0.17 3.54 9.12
CA PHE A 61 -0.24 2.13 8.78
C PHE A 61 -1.55 1.73 8.09
N VAL A 62 -2.68 2.30 8.53
CA VAL A 62 -4.00 1.96 7.96
C VAL A 62 -4.08 2.19 6.45
N PRO A 63 -3.74 3.37 5.90
CA PRO A 63 -3.84 3.59 4.46
C PRO A 63 -2.84 2.75 3.66
N VAL A 64 -1.63 2.49 4.18
CA VAL A 64 -0.66 1.64 3.47
C VAL A 64 -1.10 0.18 3.45
N LEU A 65 -1.75 -0.29 4.53
CA LEU A 65 -2.35 -1.62 4.57
C LEU A 65 -3.49 -1.73 3.55
N GLY A 66 -4.35 -0.73 3.44
CA GLY A 66 -5.40 -0.67 2.41
C GLY A 66 -4.84 -0.75 1.00
N ALA A 67 -3.80 0.03 0.69
CA ALA A 67 -3.11 -0.01 -0.60
C ALA A 67 -2.45 -1.37 -0.87
N LEU A 68 -1.83 -1.99 0.15
CA LEU A 68 -1.20 -3.30 0.06
C LEU A 68 -2.22 -4.39 -0.25
N VAL A 69 -3.36 -4.41 0.43
CA VAL A 69 -4.45 -5.36 0.19
C VAL A 69 -4.96 -5.24 -1.25
N ARG A 70 -5.23 -4.02 -1.73
CA ARG A 70 -5.63 -3.78 -3.12
C ARG A 70 -4.55 -4.14 -4.13
N ARG A 71 -3.28 -4.05 -3.75
CA ARG A 71 -2.18 -4.47 -4.61
C ARG A 71 -2.07 -5.99 -4.71
N LEU A 72 -2.31 -6.71 -3.62
CA LEU A 72 -2.43 -8.18 -3.64
C LEU A 72 -3.62 -8.61 -4.52
N HIS A 73 -4.77 -7.94 -4.36
CA HIS A 73 -5.95 -8.13 -5.20
C HIS A 73 -5.67 -7.92 -6.69
N ASP A 74 -4.82 -6.94 -7.02
CA ASP A 74 -4.43 -6.65 -8.40
C ASP A 74 -3.65 -7.80 -9.07
N THR A 75 -3.01 -8.65 -8.27
CA THR A 75 -2.33 -9.87 -8.73
C THR A 75 -3.19 -11.14 -8.57
N GLY A 76 -4.47 -10.99 -8.22
CA GLY A 76 -5.41 -12.11 -8.03
C GLY A 76 -5.27 -12.85 -6.69
N ARG A 77 -4.54 -12.29 -5.73
CA ARG A 77 -4.35 -12.86 -4.38
C ARG A 77 -5.25 -12.16 -3.38
N SER A 78 -5.67 -12.86 -2.34
CA SER A 78 -6.44 -12.26 -1.24
C SER A 78 -5.56 -11.40 -0.34
N GLY A 79 -6.16 -10.45 0.38
CA GLY A 79 -5.45 -9.62 1.36
C GLY A 79 -4.75 -10.42 2.49
N TRP A 80 -5.19 -11.66 2.75
CA TRP A 80 -4.60 -12.55 3.75
C TRP A 80 -3.12 -12.89 3.47
N TRP A 81 -2.66 -12.74 2.23
CA TRP A 81 -1.24 -12.90 1.89
C TRP A 81 -0.33 -11.88 2.61
N TYR A 82 -0.89 -10.79 3.15
CA TYR A 82 -0.16 -9.86 4.02
C TYR A 82 0.44 -10.55 5.26
N PHE A 83 -0.22 -11.56 5.82
CA PHE A 83 0.26 -12.26 7.02
C PHE A 83 1.56 -13.03 6.81
N LEU A 84 2.02 -13.18 5.57
CA LEU A 84 3.41 -13.61 5.31
C LEU A 84 4.42 -12.70 6.01
N ALA A 85 4.12 -11.40 6.20
CA ALA A 85 4.98 -10.47 6.92
C ALA A 85 5.27 -10.90 8.39
N VAL A 86 4.46 -11.79 8.98
CA VAL A 86 4.69 -12.33 10.33
C VAL A 86 5.84 -13.35 10.34
N ILE A 87 6.14 -13.99 9.20
CA ILE A 87 7.26 -14.92 9.08
C ILE A 87 8.54 -14.10 8.93
N PRO A 88 9.46 -14.12 9.91
CA PRO A 88 10.64 -13.27 9.87
C PRO A 88 11.53 -13.61 8.68
N LEU A 89 12.20 -12.59 8.12
CA LEU A 89 13.12 -12.67 6.98
C LEU A 89 12.46 -13.10 5.65
N VAL A 90 12.02 -14.35 5.56
CA VAL A 90 11.52 -14.95 4.31
C VAL A 90 10.16 -14.39 3.90
N GLY A 91 9.27 -14.15 4.87
CA GLY A 91 7.93 -13.65 4.65
C GLY A 91 7.88 -12.28 3.94
N PRO A 92 8.57 -11.25 4.46
CA PRO A 92 8.72 -9.96 3.79
C PRO A 92 9.33 -10.05 2.39
N ILE A 93 10.28 -10.95 2.15
CA ILE A 93 10.89 -11.15 0.83
C ILE A 93 9.85 -11.67 -0.15
N ILE A 94 9.09 -12.70 0.22
CA ILE A 94 8.01 -13.23 -0.62
C ILE A 94 6.99 -12.12 -0.88
N LEU A 95 6.53 -11.44 0.16
CA LEU A 95 5.54 -10.37 0.02
C LEU A 95 6.04 -9.24 -0.90
N LEU A 96 7.30 -8.85 -0.80
CA LEU A 96 7.93 -7.88 -1.69
C LEU A 96 7.88 -8.33 -3.15
N VAL A 97 8.23 -9.59 -3.43
CA VAL A 97 8.14 -10.17 -4.78
C VAL A 97 6.71 -10.09 -5.30
N LEU A 98 5.72 -10.49 -4.49
CA LEU A 98 4.30 -10.42 -4.85
C LEU A 98 3.84 -8.98 -5.15
N LEU A 99 4.31 -8.01 -4.38
CA LEU A 99 3.98 -6.59 -4.56
C LEU A 99 4.65 -5.99 -5.81
N CYS A 100 5.74 -6.57 -6.30
CA CYS A 100 6.43 -6.20 -7.54
C CYS A 100 5.83 -6.86 -8.81
N GLU A 101 5.06 -7.94 -8.69
CA GLU A 101 4.53 -8.69 -9.83
C GLU A 101 3.66 -7.83 -10.78
N ARG A 102 3.50 -8.24 -12.03
CA ARG A 102 2.62 -7.51 -12.96
C ARG A 102 1.15 -7.66 -12.56
N SER A 103 0.37 -6.63 -12.83
CA SER A 103 -1.09 -6.64 -12.69
C SER A 103 -1.70 -7.69 -13.60
N VAL A 104 -2.76 -8.38 -13.16
CA VAL A 104 -3.51 -9.32 -14.02
C VAL A 104 -4.24 -8.50 -15.10
N PRO A 105 -3.98 -8.71 -16.41
CA PRO A 105 -4.52 -7.83 -17.45
C PRO A 105 -6.03 -8.01 -17.68
N ARG A 106 -6.59 -9.14 -17.23
CA ARG A 106 -8.02 -9.42 -17.28
C ARG A 106 -8.72 -9.05 -15.97
N ALA A 107 -10.05 -9.02 -16.01
CA ALA A 107 -10.84 -8.95 -14.79
C ALA A 107 -10.54 -10.16 -13.89
N ASN A 108 -10.47 -9.92 -12.58
CA ASN A 108 -10.34 -10.96 -11.57
C ASN A 108 -11.46 -10.81 -10.52
N ALA A 109 -11.44 -11.63 -9.47
CA ALA A 109 -12.45 -11.60 -8.41
C ALA A 109 -12.59 -10.22 -7.70
N TYR A 110 -11.60 -9.34 -7.85
CA TYR A 110 -11.55 -8.01 -7.24
C TYR A 110 -11.88 -6.88 -8.23
N GLY A 111 -12.30 -7.22 -9.46
CA GLY A 111 -12.81 -6.28 -10.45
C GLY A 111 -11.94 -6.15 -11.71
N PRO A 112 -12.35 -5.26 -12.62
CA PRO A 112 -11.60 -4.98 -13.85
C PRO A 112 -10.24 -4.35 -13.55
N PRO A 113 -9.25 -4.48 -14.46
CA PRO A 113 -7.97 -3.82 -14.30
C PRO A 113 -8.15 -2.30 -14.16
N PRO A 114 -7.32 -1.61 -13.35
CA PRO A 114 -7.48 -0.17 -13.08
C PRO A 114 -7.52 0.71 -14.35
N GLU A 115 -6.76 0.34 -15.39
CA GLU A 115 -6.71 1.06 -16.67
C GLU A 115 -8.03 1.01 -17.44
N ALA A 116 -8.75 -0.12 -17.37
CA ALA A 116 -10.07 -0.27 -17.99
C ALA A 116 -11.20 0.42 -17.20
N ARG A 117 -10.94 0.79 -15.93
CA ARG A 117 -11.90 1.56 -15.12
C ARG A 117 -11.85 3.04 -15.49
N ALA A 118 -10.65 3.59 -15.72
CA ALA A 118 -10.47 5.00 -16.10
C ALA A 118 -11.15 5.35 -17.42
N THR A 119 -11.18 4.40 -18.38
CA THR A 119 -11.81 4.55 -19.70
C THR A 119 -13.33 4.45 -19.71
N ARG A 120 -13.98 4.06 -18.60
CA ARG A 120 -15.45 3.96 -18.51
C ARG A 120 -16.14 5.19 -17.90
N THR A 121 -15.36 6.14 -17.40
CA THR A 121 -15.85 7.37 -16.74
C THR A 121 -15.67 8.64 -17.59
N THR A 122 -15.21 8.47 -18.84
CA THR A 122 -15.15 9.50 -19.88
C THR A 122 -16.09 9.13 -21.00
#